data_AF-A0A2V1NFQ3-F1
#
_entry.id   AF-A0A2V1NFQ3-F1
#
_cell.length_a   1.000
_cell.length_b   1.000
_cell.length_c   1.000
_cell.angle_alpha   90.00
_cell.angle_beta   90.00
_cell.angle_gamma   90.00
#
_symmetry.space_group_name_H-M   'P 1'
#
loop_
_entity.id
_entity.type
_entity.pdbx_description
1 polymer ?
#
loop_
_entity_poly.entity_id
_entity_poly.type
_entity_poly.pdbx_seq_one_letter_code
_entity_poly.pdbx_strand_id
1 'polypeptide(L)'
;MRPARFQAWLIDTFKNTPGVGRVQTLAEAGDSKHPFGVAVTRDGKEERWQITHQLAEGEKHEHAEAPVTDTPFSAPVPDAGAESDKWLVGVIGAADNPEIARVERWADRPEASSQAGVTVFFHNGSRGFVRPL
;
A
#
# COMPACT_ATOMS: atom_id res chain seq x y z
N MET A 1 3.46 -5.78 9.46
CA MET A 1 2.71 -4.53 9.65
C MET A 1 1.20 -4.78 9.60
N ARG A 2 0.46 -4.53 10.70
CA ARG A 2 -1.01 -4.68 10.74
C ARG A 2 -1.71 -3.63 9.87
N PRO A 3 -2.93 -3.91 9.36
CA PRO A 3 -3.57 -3.09 8.32
C PRO A 3 -3.85 -1.64 8.76
N ALA A 4 -4.19 -1.41 10.03
CA ALA A 4 -4.41 -0.05 10.55
C ALA A 4 -3.12 0.80 10.52
N ARG A 5 -1.98 0.22 10.95
CA ARG A 5 -0.69 0.90 10.92
C ARG A 5 -0.24 1.13 9.48
N PHE A 6 -0.44 0.14 8.61
CA PHE A 6 -0.12 0.26 7.20
C PHE A 6 -0.96 1.33 6.49
N GLN A 7 -2.27 1.42 6.76
CA GLN A 7 -3.11 2.49 6.21
C GLN A 7 -2.66 3.88 6.69
N ALA A 8 -2.39 4.04 8.00
CA ALA A 8 -1.94 5.31 8.55
C ALA A 8 -0.60 5.75 7.94
N TRP A 9 0.35 4.81 7.84
CA TRP A 9 1.63 5.05 7.18
C TRP A 9 1.45 5.43 5.71
N LEU A 10 0.64 4.68 4.95
CA LEU A 10 0.43 4.94 3.52
C LEU A 10 -0.23 6.31 3.27
N ILE A 11 -1.16 6.74 4.13
CA ILE A 11 -1.75 8.08 4.08
C ILE A 11 -0.68 9.16 4.29
N ASP A 12 0.19 8.99 5.28
CA ASP A 12 1.28 9.92 5.54
C ASP A 12 2.26 9.97 4.36
N THR A 13 2.63 8.81 3.81
CA THR A 13 3.47 8.72 2.61
C THR A 13 2.85 9.45 1.41
N PHE A 14 1.56 9.24 1.15
CA PHE A 14 0.86 9.91 0.04
C PHE A 14 0.82 11.42 0.22
N LYS A 15 0.56 11.92 1.44
CA LYS A 15 0.55 13.37 1.74
C LYS A 15 1.91 14.03 1.48
N ASN A 16 2.99 13.29 1.64
CA ASN A 16 4.35 13.76 1.41
C ASN A 16 4.85 13.50 -0.03
N THR A 17 4.03 12.89 -0.90
CA THR A 17 4.40 12.59 -2.28
C THR A 17 4.09 13.78 -3.20
N PRO A 18 5.05 14.28 -4.00
CA PRO A 18 4.79 15.36 -4.96
C PRO A 18 3.67 15.03 -5.95
N GLY A 19 2.84 16.03 -6.26
CA GLY A 19 1.71 15.87 -7.19
C GLY A 19 0.46 15.21 -6.59
N VAL A 20 0.50 14.80 -5.31
CA VAL A 20 -0.67 14.33 -4.58
C VAL A 20 -1.45 15.51 -4.00
N GLY A 21 -2.76 15.50 -4.20
CA GLY A 21 -3.72 16.43 -3.62
C GLY A 21 -4.33 15.88 -2.33
N ARG A 22 -5.65 15.72 -2.31
CA ARG A 22 -6.38 15.21 -1.14
C ARG A 22 -6.02 13.74 -0.88
N VAL A 23 -5.73 13.43 0.39
CA VAL A 23 -5.51 12.06 0.89
C VAL A 23 -6.35 11.85 2.13
N GLN A 24 -7.13 10.77 2.16
CA GLN A 24 -8.01 10.43 3.28
C GLN A 24 -8.26 8.92 3.33
N THR A 25 -8.76 8.41 4.45
CA THR A 25 -9.24 7.03 4.53
C THR A 25 -10.46 6.81 3.61
N LEU A 26 -10.73 5.57 3.22
CA LEU A 26 -11.96 5.24 2.49
C LEU A 26 -13.23 5.61 3.27
N ALA A 27 -13.23 5.45 4.59
CA ALA A 27 -14.35 5.82 5.45
C ALA A 27 -14.65 7.32 5.37
N GLU A 28 -13.63 8.17 5.44
CA GLU A 28 -13.77 9.63 5.26
C GLU A 28 -14.22 9.99 3.83
N ALA A 29 -13.89 9.17 2.83
CA ALA A 29 -14.36 9.29 1.45
C ALA A 29 -15.78 8.72 1.21
N GLY A 30 -16.47 8.28 2.28
CA GLY A 30 -17.84 7.76 2.23
C GLY A 30 -17.95 6.26 1.93
N ASP A 31 -16.85 5.50 1.93
CA ASP A 31 -16.84 4.05 1.78
C ASP A 31 -16.60 3.35 3.13
N SER A 32 -17.70 2.86 3.72
CA SER A 32 -17.69 2.09 4.97
C SER A 32 -17.71 0.58 4.76
N LYS A 33 -17.70 0.09 3.50
CA LYS A 33 -17.69 -1.36 3.19
C LYS A 33 -16.29 -1.94 3.33
N HIS A 34 -15.27 -1.11 3.11
CA HIS A 34 -13.88 -1.51 3.17
C HIS A 34 -13.22 -0.90 4.42
N PRO A 35 -12.99 -1.69 5.48
CA PRO A 35 -12.54 -1.16 6.78
C PRO A 35 -11.18 -0.48 6.71
N PHE A 36 -10.33 -0.89 5.76
CA PHE A 36 -9.02 -0.30 5.52
C PHE A 36 -8.88 0.05 4.04
N GLY A 37 -8.42 1.27 3.78
CA GLY A 37 -8.15 1.76 2.44
C GLY A 37 -7.93 3.27 2.39
N VAL A 38 -7.46 3.75 1.25
CA VAL A 38 -7.09 5.16 1.05
C VAL A 38 -7.76 5.68 -0.22
N ALA A 39 -8.30 6.89 -0.15
CA ALA A 39 -8.66 7.69 -1.31
C ALA A 39 -7.60 8.77 -1.51
N VAL A 40 -7.03 8.84 -2.71
CA VAL A 40 -5.97 9.78 -3.07
C VAL A 40 -6.34 10.51 -4.35
N THR A 41 -6.18 11.83 -4.36
CA THR A 41 -6.30 12.63 -5.57
C THR A 41 -4.92 12.85 -6.18
N ARG A 42 -4.72 12.46 -7.43
CA ARG A 42 -3.54 12.78 -8.24
C ARG A 42 -3.96 13.12 -9.66
N ASP A 43 -3.27 14.04 -10.32
CA ASP A 43 -3.62 14.51 -11.67
C ASP A 43 -5.10 14.93 -11.81
N GLY A 44 -5.67 15.50 -10.75
CA GLY A 44 -7.07 15.93 -10.69
C GLY A 44 -8.10 14.79 -10.65
N LYS A 45 -7.68 13.53 -10.53
CA LYS A 45 -8.54 12.34 -10.43
C LYS A 45 -8.42 11.71 -9.06
N GLU A 46 -9.55 11.27 -8.51
CA GLU A 46 -9.57 10.46 -7.30
C GLU A 46 -9.37 8.98 -7.65
N GLU A 47 -8.40 8.36 -7.00
CA GLU A 47 -8.18 6.91 -7.00
C GLU A 47 -8.50 6.37 -5.61
N ARG A 48 -9.15 5.21 -5.56
CA ARG A 48 -9.55 4.55 -4.31
C ARG A 48 -8.91 3.19 -4.24
N TRP A 49 -8.27 2.91 -3.11
CA TRP A 49 -7.52 1.68 -2.89
C TRP A 49 -8.00 0.98 -1.63
N GLN A 50 -8.51 -0.23 -1.78
CA GLN A 50 -8.78 -1.10 -0.64
C GLN A 50 -7.48 -1.76 -0.18
N ILE A 51 -7.32 -1.82 1.15
CA ILE A 51 -6.24 -2.57 1.80
C ILE A 51 -6.84 -3.81 2.45
N THR A 52 -6.29 -4.98 2.13
CA THR A 52 -6.53 -6.22 2.88
C THR A 52 -5.21 -6.78 3.39
N HIS A 53 -5.27 -7.67 4.38
CA HIS A 53 -4.08 -8.12 5.09
C HIS A 53 -4.17 -9.61 5.40
N GLN A 54 -3.05 -10.30 5.26
CA GLN A 54 -2.84 -11.67 5.69
C GLN A 54 -1.73 -11.69 6.75
N LEU A 55 -2.02 -12.35 7.88
CA LEU A 55 -1.05 -12.53 8.96
C LEU A 55 0.11 -13.44 8.54
N ALA A 56 1.24 -13.29 9.23
CA ALA A 56 2.30 -14.27 9.14
C ALA A 56 1.82 -15.65 9.62
N GLU A 57 2.49 -16.70 9.17
CA GLU A 57 2.17 -18.06 9.62
C GLU A 57 2.35 -18.18 11.15
N GLY A 58 1.36 -18.75 11.84
CA GLY A 58 1.37 -18.87 13.30
C GLY A 58 1.05 -17.58 14.08
N GLU A 59 0.93 -16.43 13.41
CA GLU A 59 0.54 -15.18 14.05
C GLU A 59 -0.97 -15.17 14.38
N LYS A 60 -1.33 -14.52 15.48
CA LYS A 60 -2.73 -14.32 15.87
C LYS A 60 -3.04 -12.84 16.07
N HIS A 61 -4.32 -12.50 15.97
CA HIS A 61 -4.81 -11.14 16.24
C HIS A 61 -4.75 -10.73 17.71
N GLU A 62 -4.75 -11.70 18.62
CA GLU A 62 -4.70 -11.48 20.08
C GLU A 62 -3.32 -11.07 20.60
N HIS A 63 -2.26 -11.35 19.83
CA HIS A 63 -0.91 -10.96 20.21
C HIS A 63 -0.58 -9.54 19.74
N ALA A 64 0.15 -8.81 20.58
CA ALA A 64 0.73 -7.53 20.19
C ALA A 64 1.61 -7.70 18.95
N GLU A 65 1.48 -6.78 18.00
CA GLU A 65 2.37 -6.75 16.84
C GLU A 65 3.79 -6.36 17.29
N ALA A 66 4.77 -7.19 16.94
CA ALA A 66 6.18 -6.85 17.02
C ALA A 66 6.67 -6.41 15.62
N PRO A 67 7.02 -5.13 15.42
CA PRO A 67 7.65 -4.67 14.18
C PRO A 67 8.94 -5.45 13.92
N VAL A 68 9.14 -5.88 12.68
CA VAL A 68 10.39 -6.47 12.21
C VAL A 68 10.94 -5.54 11.15
N THR A 69 12.16 -5.06 11.35
CA THR A 69 12.83 -4.09 10.47
C THR A 69 14.11 -4.67 9.90
N ASP A 70 14.35 -4.44 8.62
CA ASP A 70 15.61 -4.78 7.92
C ASP A 70 15.80 -3.78 6.76
N THR A 71 16.63 -4.12 5.78
CA THR A 71 16.86 -3.37 4.55
C THR A 71 15.51 -3.06 3.88
N PRO A 72 15.18 -1.77 3.70
CA PRO A 72 13.92 -1.39 3.06
C PRO A 72 13.85 -1.87 1.62
N PHE A 73 12.64 -2.19 1.18
CA PHE A 73 12.34 -2.18 -0.25
C PHE A 73 12.54 -0.78 -0.81
N SER A 74 13.34 -0.67 -1.86
CA SER A 74 13.57 0.59 -2.58
C SER A 74 13.14 0.46 -4.04
N ALA A 75 12.56 1.53 -4.57
CA ALA A 75 12.16 1.64 -5.97
C ALA A 75 12.42 3.06 -6.47
N PRO A 76 12.59 3.26 -7.79
CA PRO A 76 12.67 4.59 -8.35
C PRO A 76 11.45 5.44 -7.98
N VAL A 77 11.68 6.74 -7.79
CA VAL A 77 10.60 7.72 -7.59
C VAL A 77 9.62 7.61 -8.76
N PRO A 78 8.30 7.54 -8.50
CA PRO A 78 7.32 7.30 -9.54
C PRO A 78 7.15 8.52 -10.43
N ASP A 79 7.02 8.30 -11.74
CA ASP A 79 6.57 9.33 -12.66
C ASP A 79 5.13 9.73 -12.33
N ALA A 80 4.82 11.03 -12.36
CA ALA A 80 3.48 11.53 -12.03
C ALA A 80 2.38 10.90 -12.89
N GLY A 81 2.65 10.72 -14.20
CA GLY A 81 1.72 10.11 -15.16
C GLY A 81 1.79 8.58 -15.26
N ALA A 82 2.47 7.89 -14.34
CA ALA A 82 2.55 6.43 -14.37
C ALA A 82 1.18 5.78 -14.15
N GLU A 83 1.06 4.52 -14.61
CA GLU A 83 -0.05 3.63 -14.27
C GLU A 83 -0.22 3.57 -12.75
N SER A 84 -1.46 3.47 -12.27
CA SER A 84 -1.77 3.71 -10.86
C SER A 84 -1.06 2.74 -9.90
N ASP A 85 -0.92 1.47 -10.28
CA ASP A 85 -0.18 0.48 -9.50
C ASP A 85 1.35 0.63 -9.61
N LYS A 86 1.88 1.05 -10.78
CA LYS A 86 3.30 1.41 -10.95
C LYS A 86 3.67 2.62 -10.09
N TRP A 87 2.82 3.64 -10.09
CA TRP A 87 2.94 4.81 -9.24
C TRP A 87 2.97 4.40 -7.77
N LEU A 88 2.03 3.54 -7.35
CA LEU A 88 1.96 3.02 -5.99
C LEU A 88 3.23 2.28 -5.55
N VAL A 89 3.81 1.42 -6.41
CA VAL A 89 5.09 0.76 -6.12
C VAL A 89 6.20 1.78 -5.90
N GLY A 90 6.32 2.78 -6.77
CA GLY A 90 7.34 3.82 -6.65
C GLY A 90 7.18 4.64 -5.39
N VAL A 91 5.95 5.03 -5.02
CA VAL A 91 5.69 5.76 -3.77
C VAL A 91 6.12 4.96 -2.55
N ILE A 92 5.76 3.66 -2.49
CA ILE A 92 6.13 2.80 -1.38
C ILE A 92 7.65 2.61 -1.30
N GLY A 93 8.32 2.40 -2.44
CA GLY A 93 9.77 2.20 -2.48
C GLY A 93 10.57 3.47 -2.21
N ALA A 94 10.11 4.64 -2.63
CA ALA A 94 10.78 5.91 -2.34
C ALA A 94 10.67 6.34 -0.86
N ALA A 95 9.76 5.72 -0.10
CA ALA A 95 9.55 6.01 1.31
C ALA A 95 10.48 5.22 2.25
N ASP A 96 11.29 4.29 1.71
CA ASP A 96 12.31 3.50 2.42
C ASP A 96 11.83 2.96 3.78
N ASN A 97 10.60 2.41 3.84
CA ASN A 97 10.06 1.86 5.08
C ASN A 97 10.80 0.56 5.48
N PRO A 98 11.46 0.52 6.65
CA PRO A 98 12.31 -0.61 7.03
C PRO A 98 11.53 -1.87 7.38
N GLU A 99 10.20 -1.83 7.52
CA GLU A 99 9.37 -3.02 7.73
C GLU A 99 8.94 -3.71 6.43
N ILE A 100 9.07 -3.02 5.29
CA ILE A 100 8.66 -3.54 3.98
C ILE A 100 9.85 -4.23 3.31
N ALA A 101 9.70 -5.52 3.06
CA ALA A 101 10.73 -6.34 2.45
C ALA A 101 10.73 -6.23 0.93
N ARG A 102 9.55 -6.19 0.31
CA ARG A 102 9.37 -6.13 -1.14
C ARG A 102 7.94 -5.77 -1.51
N VAL A 103 7.77 -5.22 -2.71
CA VAL A 103 6.45 -4.99 -3.31
C VAL A 103 6.39 -5.68 -4.67
N GLU A 104 5.32 -6.42 -4.93
CA GLU A 104 5.03 -7.01 -6.24
C GLU A 104 3.81 -6.35 -6.85
N ARG A 105 3.93 -5.91 -8.09
CA ARG A 105 2.79 -5.49 -8.91
C ARG A 105 2.10 -6.71 -9.50
N TRP A 106 0.77 -6.73 -9.48
CA TRP A 106 -0.01 -7.87 -9.96
C TRP A 106 0.03 -8.00 -11.49
N ALA A 107 0.09 -6.86 -12.20
CA ALA A 107 0.20 -6.81 -13.64
C ALA A 107 1.48 -7.46 -14.19
N ASP A 108 2.54 -7.58 -13.37
CA ASP A 108 3.82 -8.19 -13.78
C ASP A 108 3.86 -9.72 -13.54
N ARG A 109 2.79 -10.33 -13.02
CA ARG A 109 2.77 -11.76 -12.72
C ARG A 109 2.67 -12.60 -13.99
N PRO A 110 3.32 -13.78 -14.05
CA PRO A 110 3.30 -14.65 -15.24
C PRO A 110 1.89 -15.11 -15.65
N GLU A 111 0.99 -15.28 -14.68
CA GLU A 111 -0.42 -15.64 -14.91
C GLU A 111 -1.31 -14.41 -15.14
N ALA A 112 -0.72 -13.30 -15.60
CA ALA A 112 -1.27 -11.95 -15.64
C ALA A 112 -2.80 -11.89 -15.82
N SER A 113 -3.51 -11.72 -14.72
CA SER A 113 -4.75 -10.96 -14.77
C SER A 113 -4.37 -9.53 -15.13
N SER A 114 -5.04 -8.87 -16.07
CA SER A 114 -4.91 -7.42 -16.32
C SER A 114 -5.37 -6.55 -15.14
N GLN A 115 -5.33 -7.10 -13.92
CA GLN A 115 -5.81 -6.53 -12.69
C GLN A 115 -4.69 -5.68 -12.07
N ALA A 116 -4.94 -4.38 -11.98
CA ALA A 116 -4.08 -3.47 -11.25
C ALA A 116 -4.09 -3.79 -9.75
N GLY A 117 -2.97 -3.56 -9.10
CA GLY A 117 -2.80 -3.76 -7.66
C GLY A 117 -1.41 -4.23 -7.28
N VAL A 118 -1.13 -4.23 -5.98
CA VAL A 118 0.16 -4.64 -5.44
C VAL A 118 0.01 -5.55 -4.23
N THR A 119 0.99 -6.44 -4.05
CA THR A 119 1.23 -7.14 -2.79
C THR A 119 2.44 -6.52 -2.12
N VAL A 120 2.27 -6.07 -0.88
CA VAL A 120 3.33 -5.59 -0.01
C VAL A 120 3.70 -6.71 0.94
N PHE A 121 4.95 -7.13 0.92
CA PHE A 121 5.48 -8.16 1.81
C PHE A 121 6.26 -7.49 2.92
N PHE A 122 5.93 -7.82 4.16
CA PHE A 122 6.61 -7.29 5.34
C PHE A 122 7.67 -8.28 5.83
N HIS A 123 8.73 -7.78 6.48
CA HIS A 123 9.81 -8.63 7.03
C HIS A 123 9.32 -9.60 8.11
N ASN A 124 8.22 -9.28 8.80
CA ASN A 124 7.62 -10.19 9.77
C ASN A 124 6.84 -11.36 9.13
N GLY A 125 6.82 -11.47 7.79
CA GLY A 125 6.14 -12.54 7.05
C GLY A 125 4.66 -12.27 6.72
N SER A 126 4.07 -11.20 7.26
CA SER A 126 2.72 -10.76 6.90
C SER A 126 2.67 -10.14 5.50
N ARG A 127 1.47 -10.03 4.93
CA ARG A 127 1.25 -9.48 3.58
C ARG A 127 0.11 -8.48 3.59
N GLY A 128 0.33 -7.33 2.93
CA GLY A 128 -0.70 -6.37 2.58
C GLY A 128 -1.07 -6.50 1.11
N PHE A 129 -2.34 -6.41 0.78
CA PHE A 129 -2.83 -6.40 -0.59
C PHE A 129 -3.55 -5.08 -0.83
N VAL A 130 -3.09 -4.32 -1.82
CA VAL A 130 -3.65 -3.02 -2.17
C VAL A 130 -4.22 -3.10 -3.57
N ARG A 131 -5.55 -2.98 -3.69
CA ARG A 131 -6.26 -3.11 -4.97
C ARG A 131 -7.14 -1.89 -5.23
N PRO A 132 -7.31 -1.49 -6.50
CA PRO A 132 -8.21 -0.40 -6.83
C PRO A 132 -9.67 -0.82 -6.56
N LEU A 133 -10.53 0.18 -6.32
CA LEU A 133 -11.98 0.05 -6.24
C LEU A 133 -12.67 0.58 -7.49
#